data_AF-A0A372ZNS4-F1
#
_entry.id   AF-A0A372ZNS4-F1
#
_cell.length_a   1.000
_cell.length_b   1.000
_cell.length_c   1.000
_cell.angle_alpha   90.00
_cell.angle_beta   90.00
_cell.angle_gamma   90.00
#
_symmetry.space_group_name_H-M   'P 1'
#
loop_
_entity.id
_entity.type
_entity.pdbx_description
1 polymer ?
#
loop_
_entity_poly.entity_id
_entity_poly.type
_entity_poly.pdbx_seq_one_letter_code
_entity_poly.pdbx_strand_id
1 'polypeptide(L)'
;MVDEHRAADAFKNRCTNAALALESCIDHFIVRISLDESNEDPKDNALDVWLREGPEKPDVVISLSNLHSVRPWEPDLTPSFIDGISLVHLPELPLPWPAAAVGRLARSEDLSELVWLRITGPLEVDAVASIVTVYQAQSDDVASVLR
;
A
#
# COMPACT_ATOMS: atom_id res chain seq x y z
N MET A 1 9.51 16.28 21.49
CA MET A 1 10.94 15.97 21.21
C MET A 1 11.32 14.49 21.29
N VAL A 2 11.21 13.76 22.42
CA VAL A 2 11.56 12.30 22.43
C VAL A 2 10.46 11.43 21.78
N ASP A 3 9.21 11.86 21.88
CA ASP A 3 8.04 11.12 21.37
C ASP A 3 7.94 11.15 19.83
N GLU A 4 8.22 12.31 19.21
CA GLU A 4 8.17 12.50 17.76
C GLU A 4 9.26 11.71 17.02
N HIS A 5 10.49 11.67 17.54
CA HIS A 5 11.57 10.86 16.97
C HIS A 5 11.22 9.36 16.99
N ARG A 6 10.61 8.89 18.09
CA ARG A 6 10.18 7.50 18.22
C ARG A 6 9.01 7.18 17.29
N ALA A 7 8.10 8.13 17.08
CA ALA A 7 6.97 7.99 16.16
C ALA A 7 7.43 7.94 14.69
N ALA A 8 8.38 8.79 14.30
CA ALA A 8 8.99 8.78 12.96
C ALA A 8 9.73 7.46 12.69
N ASP A 9 10.55 7.01 13.64
CA ASP A 9 11.20 5.69 13.56
C ASP A 9 10.16 4.57 13.44
N ALA A 10 9.03 4.67 14.13
CA ALA A 10 7.97 3.68 14.05
C ALA A 10 7.31 3.61 12.67
N PHE A 11 7.05 4.74 12.01
CA PHE A 11 6.43 4.75 10.68
C PHE A 11 7.40 4.25 9.60
N LYS A 12 8.65 4.70 9.64
CA LYS A 12 9.72 4.16 8.78
C LYS A 12 9.88 2.65 8.95
N ASN A 13 9.86 2.15 10.18
CA ASN A 13 9.93 0.71 10.46
C ASN A 13 8.70 -0.04 9.94
N ARG A 14 7.49 0.53 10.06
CA ARG A 14 6.27 -0.04 9.45
C ARG A 14 6.41 -0.14 7.93
N CYS A 15 6.87 0.91 7.26
CA CYS A 15 7.12 0.89 5.83
C CYS A 15 8.18 -0.16 5.45
N THR A 16 9.25 -0.27 6.23
CA THR A 16 10.33 -1.24 5.96
C THR A 16 9.81 -2.69 6.08
N ASN A 17 9.06 -2.99 7.14
CA ASN A 17 8.46 -4.32 7.33
C ASN A 17 7.41 -4.65 6.26
N ALA A 18 6.60 -3.66 5.87
CA ALA A 18 5.63 -3.81 4.78
C ALA A 18 6.35 -4.09 3.45
N ALA A 19 7.42 -3.35 3.12
CA ALA A 19 8.21 -3.61 1.93
C ALA A 19 8.78 -5.03 1.90
N LEU A 20 9.37 -5.49 3.01
CA LEU A 20 9.91 -6.85 3.14
C LEU A 20 8.83 -7.93 2.98
N ALA A 21 7.63 -7.72 3.52
CA ALA A 21 6.52 -8.65 3.34
C ALA A 21 6.12 -8.77 1.85
N LEU A 22 6.16 -7.65 1.12
CA LEU A 22 5.76 -7.57 -0.28
C LEU A 22 6.81 -8.10 -1.26
N GLU A 23 8.08 -8.23 -0.88
CA GLU A 23 9.13 -8.81 -1.75
C GLU A 23 8.76 -10.23 -2.23
N SER A 24 8.05 -11.00 -1.40
CA SER A 24 7.59 -12.36 -1.73
C SER A 24 6.31 -12.41 -2.56
N CYS A 25 5.67 -11.26 -2.83
CA CYS A 25 4.38 -11.18 -3.49
C CYS A 25 4.46 -11.14 -5.02
N ILE A 26 5.65 -11.27 -5.62
CA ILE A 26 5.81 -11.21 -7.08
C ILE A 26 5.07 -12.34 -7.82
N ASP A 27 4.95 -13.51 -7.19
CA ASP A 27 4.22 -14.66 -7.74
C ASP A 27 2.70 -14.57 -7.51
N HIS A 28 2.21 -13.48 -6.90
CA HIS A 28 0.78 -13.27 -6.65
C HIS A 28 0.10 -12.55 -7.82
N PHE A 29 -1.22 -12.70 -7.87
CA PHE A 29 -2.11 -11.94 -8.74
C PHE A 29 -2.88 -10.91 -7.94
N ILE A 30 -3.05 -9.72 -8.50
CA ILE A 30 -4.03 -8.74 -8.01
C ILE A 30 -5.42 -9.28 -8.35
N VAL A 31 -6.19 -9.67 -7.34
CA VAL A 31 -7.54 -10.24 -7.52
C VAL A 31 -8.64 -9.23 -7.25
N ARG A 32 -8.34 -8.18 -6.49
CA ARG A 32 -9.28 -7.10 -6.21
C ARG A 32 -8.52 -5.84 -5.85
N ILE A 33 -9.06 -4.71 -6.28
CA ILE A 33 -8.71 -3.39 -5.77
C ILE A 33 -10.02 -2.70 -5.34
N SER A 34 -10.01 -2.08 -4.16
CA SER A 34 -11.14 -1.31 -3.64
C SER A 34 -10.64 0.07 -3.25
N LEU A 35 -11.23 1.11 -3.83
CA LEU A 35 -10.99 2.49 -3.46
C LEU A 35 -12.29 3.01 -2.86
N ASP A 36 -12.23 3.37 -1.59
CA ASP A 36 -13.30 4.05 -0.87
C ASP A 36 -13.00 5.54 -0.85
N GLU A 37 -13.73 6.30 -1.67
CA GLU A 37 -13.76 7.77 -1.70
C GLU A 37 -15.14 8.30 -1.30
N SER A 38 -15.95 7.47 -0.60
CA SER A 38 -17.32 7.82 -0.28
C SER A 38 -17.46 8.86 0.83
N ASN A 39 -16.36 9.15 1.55
CA ASN A 39 -16.34 10.09 2.66
C ASN A 39 -16.11 11.53 2.21
N GLU A 40 -16.73 12.47 2.93
CA GLU A 40 -16.56 13.91 2.67
C GLU A 40 -15.17 14.43 3.07
N ASP A 41 -14.52 13.77 4.05
CA ASP A 41 -13.13 14.06 4.42
C ASP A 41 -12.17 13.19 3.59
N PRO A 42 -11.32 13.78 2.72
CA PRO A 42 -10.33 13.02 1.96
C PRO A 42 -9.38 12.19 2.82
N LYS A 43 -9.23 12.52 4.11
CA LYS A 43 -8.41 11.76 5.06
C LYS A 43 -8.98 10.37 5.37
N ASP A 44 -10.26 10.15 5.11
CA ASP A 44 -10.91 8.87 5.29
C ASP A 44 -10.87 8.01 4.03
N ASN A 45 -10.32 8.53 2.92
CA ASN A 45 -10.17 7.75 1.70
C ASN A 45 -9.22 6.57 1.95
N ALA A 46 -9.60 5.40 1.45
CA ALA A 46 -8.87 4.16 1.65
C ALA A 46 -8.71 3.38 0.34
N LEU A 47 -7.55 2.76 0.17
CA LEU A 47 -7.23 1.89 -0.96
C LEU A 47 -6.79 0.54 -0.41
N ASP A 48 -7.53 -0.50 -0.76
CA ASP A 48 -7.20 -1.88 -0.44
C ASP A 48 -6.86 -2.63 -1.72
N VAL A 49 -5.73 -3.35 -1.71
CA VAL A 49 -5.28 -4.22 -2.79
C VAL A 49 -5.17 -5.65 -2.26
N TRP A 50 -5.89 -6.58 -2.86
CA TRP A 50 -5.85 -8.00 -2.52
C TRP A 50 -5.00 -8.76 -3.52
N LEU A 51 -4.03 -9.48 -2.97
CA LEU A 51 -3.10 -10.32 -3.71
C LEU A 51 -3.36 -11.79 -3.36
N ARG A 52 -3.39 -12.65 -4.37
CA ARG A 52 -3.59 -14.09 -4.22
C ARG A 52 -2.58 -14.87 -5.05
N GLU A 53 -1.83 -15.77 -4.44
CA GLU A 53 -0.96 -16.72 -5.15
C GLU A 53 -1.75 -17.95 -5.63
N GLY A 54 -2.70 -18.42 -4.81
CA GLY A 54 -3.51 -19.60 -5.08
C GLY A 54 -4.46 -19.90 -3.92
N PRO A 55 -5.38 -20.86 -4.08
CA PRO A 55 -6.43 -21.13 -3.08
C PRO A 55 -5.89 -21.70 -1.75
N GLU A 56 -4.76 -22.40 -1.79
CA GLU A 56 -4.13 -23.02 -0.60
C GLU A 56 -3.32 -22.04 0.25
N LYS A 57 -3.03 -20.83 -0.26
CA LYS A 57 -2.23 -19.82 0.43
C LYS A 57 -3.11 -18.67 0.92
N PRO A 58 -2.77 -18.05 2.07
CA PRO A 58 -3.49 -16.88 2.53
C PRO A 58 -3.37 -15.74 1.52
N ASP A 59 -4.44 -14.96 1.39
CA ASP A 59 -4.38 -13.74 0.60
C ASP A 59 -3.55 -12.69 1.35
N VAL A 60 -2.80 -11.88 0.62
CA VAL A 60 -2.12 -10.71 1.17
C VAL A 60 -2.96 -9.48 0.85
N VAL A 61 -3.27 -8.68 1.87
CA VAL A 61 -4.01 -7.43 1.72
C VAL A 61 -3.09 -6.27 2.06
N ILE A 62 -3.00 -5.32 1.13
CA ILE A 62 -2.32 -4.04 1.31
C ILE A 62 -3.41 -3.01 1.51
N SER A 63 -3.50 -2.46 2.72
CA SER A 63 -4.46 -1.42 3.07
C SER A 63 -3.73 -0.10 3.26
N LEU A 64 -4.13 0.91 2.49
CA LEU A 64 -3.66 2.27 2.56
C LEU A 64 -4.82 3.16 3.00
N SER A 65 -4.58 4.06 3.96
CA SER A 65 -5.60 5.00 4.44
C SER A 65 -5.03 6.41 4.53
N ASN A 66 -5.92 7.40 4.47
CA ASN A 66 -5.55 8.81 4.36
C ASN A 66 -4.70 9.03 3.10
N LEU A 67 -5.36 8.81 1.95
CA LEU A 67 -4.75 8.85 0.62
C LEU A 67 -4.50 10.29 0.17
N HIS A 68 -3.31 10.53 -0.37
CA HIS A 68 -2.90 11.81 -0.96
C HIS A 68 -2.90 11.78 -2.48
N SER A 69 -2.70 10.60 -3.08
CA SER A 69 -2.72 10.40 -4.53
C SER A 69 -2.93 8.94 -4.86
N VAL A 70 -3.71 8.62 -5.89
CA VAL A 70 -3.88 7.28 -6.48
C VAL A 70 -3.92 7.40 -8.01
N ARG A 71 -3.09 6.63 -8.73
CA ARG A 71 -3.02 6.58 -10.20
C ARG A 71 -2.52 5.21 -10.70
N PRO A 72 -2.86 4.79 -11.93
CA PRO A 72 -4.20 4.92 -12.52
C PRO A 72 -5.23 4.12 -11.70
N TRP A 73 -6.51 4.44 -11.87
CA TRP A 73 -7.62 3.70 -11.28
C TRP A 73 -8.49 3.14 -12.41
N GLU A 74 -8.55 1.81 -12.54
CA GLU A 74 -9.46 1.14 -13.46
C GLU A 74 -10.42 0.24 -12.66
N PRO A 75 -11.70 0.63 -12.54
CA PRO A 75 -12.72 -0.24 -11.98
C PRO A 75 -13.07 -1.28 -13.05
N ASP A 76 -13.06 -2.57 -12.68
CA ASP A 76 -13.30 -3.77 -13.52
C ASP A 76 -12.04 -4.53 -13.96
N LEU A 77 -11.36 -5.10 -12.96
CA LEU A 77 -10.12 -5.85 -13.16
C LEU A 77 -10.37 -7.34 -13.31
N THR A 78 -9.88 -7.92 -14.40
CA THR A 78 -9.53 -9.34 -14.41
C THR A 78 -8.32 -9.56 -13.51
N PRO A 79 -8.20 -10.72 -12.84
CA PRO A 79 -7.00 -11.05 -12.06
C PRO A 79 -5.73 -10.79 -12.90
N SER A 80 -4.83 -9.95 -12.36
CA SER A 80 -3.67 -9.44 -13.10
C SER A 80 -2.38 -9.83 -12.41
N PHE A 81 -1.40 -10.33 -13.17
CA PHE A 81 -0.08 -10.67 -12.63
C PHE A 81 0.72 -9.41 -12.30
N ILE A 82 1.73 -9.57 -11.45
CA ILE A 82 2.59 -8.50 -10.96
C ILE A 82 3.97 -8.61 -11.61
N ASP A 83 4.38 -7.59 -12.36
CA ASP A 83 5.75 -7.48 -12.88
C ASP A 83 6.71 -6.88 -11.84
N GLY A 84 6.17 -6.09 -10.90
CA GLY A 84 6.94 -5.50 -9.82
C GLY A 84 6.05 -4.96 -8.72
N ILE A 85 6.49 -5.10 -7.47
CA ILE A 85 5.85 -4.53 -6.30
C ILE A 85 6.90 -3.88 -5.41
N SER A 86 6.63 -2.66 -4.98
CA SER A 86 7.53 -1.90 -4.12
C SER A 86 6.75 -0.97 -3.21
N LEU A 87 7.26 -0.79 -2.01
CA LEU A 87 6.71 0.12 -1.02
C LEU A 87 7.86 0.92 -0.42
N VAL A 88 7.74 2.25 -0.47
CA VAL A 88 8.83 3.16 -0.14
C VAL A 88 8.36 4.18 0.89
N HIS A 89 9.17 4.35 1.94
CA HIS A 89 8.98 5.42 2.91
C HIS A 89 9.36 6.78 2.30
N LEU A 90 8.47 7.76 2.42
CA LEU A 90 8.65 9.14 1.99
C LEU A 90 8.76 10.04 3.22
N PRO A 91 9.95 10.51 3.59
CA PRO A 91 10.11 11.28 4.82
C PRO A 91 9.52 12.69 4.70
N GLU A 92 9.20 13.28 5.85
CA GLU A 92 8.80 14.69 5.96
C GLU A 92 9.93 15.65 5.55
N LEU A 93 9.61 16.94 5.38
CA LEU A 93 10.64 17.96 5.18
C LEU A 93 11.52 18.08 6.45
N PRO A 94 12.83 18.33 6.31
CA PRO A 94 13.56 18.69 5.09
C PRO A 94 14.20 17.50 4.35
N LEU A 95 13.99 16.26 4.80
CA LEU A 95 14.66 15.09 4.22
C LEU A 95 14.22 14.88 2.77
N PRO A 96 15.12 14.54 1.83
CA PRO A 96 14.73 14.38 0.43
C PRO A 96 13.90 13.11 0.22
N TRP A 97 12.92 13.20 -0.68
CA TRP A 97 12.28 12.02 -1.25
C TRP A 97 13.22 11.32 -2.25
N PRO A 98 13.05 10.01 -2.47
CA PRO A 98 13.75 9.32 -3.55
C PRO A 98 13.42 9.97 -4.90
N ALA A 99 14.38 9.99 -5.83
CA ALA A 99 14.25 10.68 -7.12
C ALA A 99 12.99 10.23 -7.91
N ALA A 100 12.62 8.96 -7.82
CA ALA A 100 11.45 8.40 -8.50
C ALA A 100 10.10 8.91 -7.94
N ALA A 101 10.08 9.47 -6.72
CA ALA A 101 8.89 10.06 -6.09
C ALA A 101 8.79 11.58 -6.33
N VAL A 102 9.79 12.20 -6.94
CA VAL A 102 9.77 13.65 -7.22
C VAL A 102 8.63 13.97 -8.20
N GLY A 103 7.82 14.97 -7.87
CA GLY A 103 6.69 15.41 -8.69
C GLY A 103 5.40 14.59 -8.52
N ARG A 104 5.39 13.59 -7.63
CA ARG A 104 4.19 12.80 -7.31
C ARG A 104 3.16 13.59 -6.50
N LEU A 105 3.64 14.34 -5.52
CA LEU A 105 2.83 15.18 -4.63
C LEU A 105 3.64 16.43 -4.30
N ALA A 106 2.96 17.57 -4.20
CA ALA A 106 3.58 18.80 -3.71
C ALA A 106 3.88 18.65 -2.22
N ARG A 107 5.16 18.82 -1.84
CA ARG A 107 5.60 18.72 -0.45
C ARG A 107 5.32 20.04 0.26
N SER A 108 4.84 19.97 1.51
CA SER A 108 4.60 21.13 2.38
C SER A 108 5.04 20.83 3.81
N GLU A 109 5.16 21.86 4.65
CA GLU A 109 5.49 21.71 6.07
C GLU A 109 4.37 21.02 6.87
N ASP A 110 3.13 21.07 6.37
CA ASP A 110 1.97 20.39 6.97
C ASP A 110 1.89 18.90 6.62
N LEU A 111 2.75 18.43 5.70
CA LEU A 111 2.75 17.05 5.24
C LEU A 111 3.73 16.21 6.07
N SER A 112 3.18 15.35 6.91
CA SER A 112 3.94 14.34 7.65
C SER A 112 4.55 13.27 6.73
N GLU A 113 5.32 12.35 7.32
CA GLU A 113 5.86 11.19 6.61
C GLU A 113 4.75 10.38 5.90
N LEU A 114 5.04 9.90 4.70
CA LEU A 114 4.11 9.16 3.84
C LEU A 114 4.71 7.83 3.39
N VAL A 115 3.84 6.98 2.85
CA VAL A 115 4.22 5.75 2.16
C VAL A 115 3.82 5.85 0.69
N TRP A 116 4.69 5.35 -0.19
CA TRP A 116 4.42 5.22 -1.60
C TRP A 116 4.41 3.75 -1.99
N LEU A 117 3.24 3.25 -2.39
CA LEU A 117 3.05 1.93 -2.97
C LEU A 117 3.13 2.04 -4.50
N ARG A 118 3.90 1.15 -5.10
CA ARG A 118 3.96 0.99 -6.55
C ARG A 118 3.90 -0.48 -6.93
N ILE A 119 2.85 -0.85 -7.67
CA ILE A 119 2.69 -2.13 -8.32
C ILE A 119 2.69 -1.89 -9.83
N THR A 120 3.52 -2.63 -10.56
CA THR A 120 3.66 -2.56 -12.02
C THR A 120 3.27 -3.88 -12.64
N GLY A 121 2.73 -3.83 -13.85
CA GLY A 121 2.26 -4.98 -14.58
C GLY A 121 1.32 -4.56 -15.71
N PRO A 122 0.48 -5.48 -16.21
CA PRO A 122 -0.68 -5.14 -17.02
C PRO A 122 -1.62 -4.16 -16.31
N LEU A 123 -1.63 -4.22 -14.98
CA LEU A 123 -2.28 -3.28 -14.10
C LEU A 123 -1.24 -2.53 -13.28
N GLU A 124 -1.38 -1.20 -13.23
CA GLU A 124 -0.52 -0.33 -12.42
C GLU A 124 -1.29 0.20 -11.21
N VAL A 125 -0.67 0.12 -10.03
CA VAL A 125 -1.13 0.79 -8.81
C VAL A 125 -0.03 1.72 -8.35
N ASP A 126 -0.31 3.01 -8.26
CA ASP A 126 0.63 4.03 -7.80
C ASP A 126 -0.09 4.94 -6.80
N ALA A 127 0.16 4.69 -5.51
CA ALA A 127 -0.62 5.31 -4.43
C ALA A 127 0.29 5.87 -3.33
N VAL A 128 -0.08 7.04 -2.82
CA VAL A 128 0.59 7.73 -1.73
C VAL A 128 -0.39 7.90 -0.57
N ALA A 129 0.01 7.50 0.63
CA ALA A 129 -0.86 7.50 1.81
C ALA A 129 -0.10 7.87 3.10
N SER A 130 -0.83 8.24 4.15
CA SER A 130 -0.23 8.43 5.50
C SER A 130 -0.22 7.17 6.35
N ILE A 131 -1.03 6.16 6.00
CA ILE A 131 -1.15 4.91 6.76
C ILE A 131 -0.97 3.74 5.81
N VAL A 132 -0.19 2.74 6.25
CA VAL A 132 -0.08 1.45 5.58
C VAL A 132 -0.21 0.30 6.57
N THR A 133 -0.99 -0.69 6.18
CA THR A 133 -1.08 -2.00 6.84
C THR A 133 -0.95 -3.08 5.79
N VAL A 134 -0.06 -4.05 6.02
CA VAL A 134 0.03 -5.27 5.23
C VAL A 134 -0.31 -6.44 6.15
N TYR A 135 -1.28 -7.24 5.76
CA TYR A 135 -1.72 -8.38 6.55
C TYR A 135 -2.16 -9.54 5.67
N GLN A 136 -2.22 -10.73 6.26
CA GLN A 136 -2.70 -11.94 5.61
C GLN A 136 -4.16 -12.19 5.98
N ALA A 137 -5.03 -12.33 5.00
CA ALA A 137 -6.38 -12.84 5.18
C ALA A 137 -6.38 -14.36 5.01
N GLN A 138 -7.15 -15.06 5.83
CA GLN A 138 -7.18 -16.52 5.85
C GLN A 138 -7.61 -17.07 4.47
N SER A 139 -6.92 -18.11 4.00
CA SER A 139 -7.27 -18.81 2.74
C SER A 139 -8.70 -19.33 2.78
N ASP A 140 -9.40 -19.20 1.65
CA ASP A 140 -10.77 -19.71 1.46
C ASP A 140 -10.84 -21.22 1.74
N ASP A 141 -9.83 -22.00 1.32
CA ASP A 141 -9.78 -23.45 1.55
C ASP A 141 -9.61 -23.77 3.04
N VAL A 142 -8.75 -23.04 3.75
CA VAL A 142 -8.57 -23.22 5.20
C VAL A 142 -9.82 -22.80 5.96
N ALA A 143 -10.53 -21.77 5.48
CA ALA A 143 -11.81 -21.35 6.05
C ALA A 143 -12.95 -22.33 5.73
N SER A 144 -12.87 -23.03 4.59
CA SER A 144 -13.88 -24.01 4.14
C SER A 144 -13.79 -25.35 4.89
N VAL A 145 -12.68 -25.66 5.55
CA VAL A 145 -12.60 -26.83 6.43
C VAL A 145 -13.29 -26.51 7.75
N LEU A 146 -14.62 -26.69 7.78
CA LEU A 146 -15.41 -26.78 9.01
C LEU A 146 -14.73 -27.78 9.97
N ARG A 147 -14.28 -27.31 11.13
CA ARG A 147 -13.91 -28.16 12.27
C ARG A 147 -15.11 -28.39 13.18
#